data_AF-A0A973DAI2-F1
#
_entry.id   AF-A0A973DAI2-F1
#
_cell.length_a   1.000
_cell.length_b   1.000
_cell.length_c   1.000
_cell.angle_alpha   90.00
_cell.angle_beta   90.00
_cell.angle_gamma   90.00
#
_symmetry.space_group_name_H-M   'P 1'
#
loop_
_entity.id
_entity.type
_entity.pdbx_description
1 polymer ?
#
loop_
_entity_poly.entity_id
_entity_poly.type
_entity_poly.pdbx_seq_one_letter_code
_entity_poly.pdbx_strand_id
1 'polypeptide(L)'
;MKNKYYTPEVEEFHVGFEYQVLDGDVWINEVVGLDNTGDLEFLKDLIIEESCRVKYLDREDIESLGFVTYMKSVKDSFKLGSTVIRLKVEQILIFRYDEYTIDELLFKGTIKNKSELKRILKQLNII
;
A
#
# COMPACT_ATOMS: atom_id res chain seq x y z
N MET A 1 18.14 12.22 -0.14
CA MET A 1 17.52 10.88 -0.35
C MET A 1 16.39 10.75 0.65
N LYS A 2 15.15 10.49 0.21
CA LYS A 2 14.09 10.09 1.16
C LYS A 2 14.33 8.63 1.55
N ASN A 3 14.17 8.30 2.83
CA ASN A 3 14.21 6.91 3.28
C ASN A 3 13.08 6.13 2.58
N LYS A 4 13.39 4.96 2.01
CA LYS A 4 12.40 4.12 1.32
C LYS A 4 11.53 3.32 2.27
N TYR A 5 11.94 3.25 3.54
CA TYR A 5 11.29 2.46 4.57
C TYR A 5 10.95 3.31 5.80
N TYR A 6 10.02 2.84 6.59
CA TYR A 6 9.64 3.41 7.88
C TYR A 6 9.30 2.31 8.90
N THR A 7 9.39 2.65 10.19
CA THR A 7 8.90 1.81 11.27
C THR A 7 7.38 1.99 11.35
N PRO A 8 6.57 0.93 11.17
CA PRO A 8 5.12 1.02 11.20
C PRO A 8 4.58 1.28 12.62
N GLU A 9 3.40 1.89 12.71
CA GLU A 9 2.62 1.93 13.95
C GLU A 9 1.85 0.61 14.12
N VAL A 10 1.59 0.20 15.38
CA VAL A 10 0.91 -1.08 15.67
C VAL A 10 -0.49 -1.15 15.04
N GLU A 11 -1.16 0.00 14.93
CA GLU A 11 -2.48 0.17 14.32
C GLU A 11 -2.51 -0.09 12.80
N GLU A 12 -1.34 -0.07 12.13
CA GLU A 12 -1.25 -0.38 10.71
C GLU A 12 -1.36 -1.88 10.43
N PHE A 13 -1.00 -2.73 11.40
CA PHE A 13 -0.97 -4.17 11.22
C PHE A 13 -2.37 -4.76 11.18
N HIS A 14 -2.59 -5.60 10.16
CA HIS A 14 -3.81 -6.38 9.97
C HIS A 14 -3.48 -7.65 9.19
N VAL A 15 -4.39 -8.63 9.17
CA VAL A 15 -4.21 -9.84 8.35
C VAL A 15 -3.86 -9.48 6.90
N GLY A 16 -2.81 -10.08 6.37
CA GLY A 16 -2.29 -9.84 5.03
C GLY A 16 -1.42 -8.60 4.87
N PHE A 17 -1.04 -7.93 5.96
CA PHE A 17 -0.11 -6.79 5.94
C PHE A 17 1.32 -7.28 5.67
N GLU A 18 1.93 -6.78 4.60
CA GLU A 18 3.30 -7.07 4.16
C GLU A 18 4.30 -6.15 4.89
N TYR A 19 5.32 -6.72 5.54
CA TYR A 19 6.37 -5.99 6.26
C TYR A 19 7.72 -6.73 6.15
N GLN A 20 8.78 -6.14 6.69
CA GLN A 20 10.09 -6.79 6.79
C GLN A 20 10.53 -6.87 8.24
N VAL A 21 11.16 -7.99 8.60
CA VAL A 21 11.81 -8.21 9.91
C VAL A 21 13.30 -8.37 9.71
N LEU A 22 14.09 -7.88 10.67
CA LEU A 22 15.53 -8.07 10.70
C LEU A 22 15.86 -9.42 11.35
N ASP A 23 16.48 -10.32 10.58
CA ASP A 23 17.03 -11.59 11.04
C ASP A 23 18.55 -11.57 10.85
N GLY A 24 19.29 -11.44 11.96
CA GLY A 24 20.71 -11.13 11.94
C GLY A 24 20.98 -9.79 11.23
N ASP A 25 21.62 -9.86 10.06
CA ASP A 25 21.95 -8.70 9.21
C ASP A 25 21.08 -8.61 7.94
N VAL A 26 20.04 -9.45 7.82
CA VAL A 26 19.23 -9.57 6.61
C VAL A 26 17.78 -9.20 6.89
N TRP A 27 17.18 -8.44 5.98
CA TRP A 27 15.75 -8.12 6.02
C TRP A 27 14.95 -9.18 5.26
N ILE A 28 14.07 -9.87 5.97
CA ILE A 28 13.20 -10.92 5.43
C ILE A 28 11.79 -10.37 5.28
N ASN A 29 11.13 -10.68 4.16
CA ASN A 29 9.73 -10.29 3.94
C ASN A 29 8.80 -11.21 4.71
N GLU A 30 7.89 -10.61 5.46
CA GLU A 30 6.89 -11.30 6.26
C GLU A 30 5.48 -10.79 5.93
N VAL A 31 4.48 -11.62 6.23
CA VAL A 31 3.06 -11.27 6.07
C VAL A 31 2.33 -11.66 7.33
N VAL A 32 1.52 -10.73 7.86
CA VAL A 32 0.66 -11.03 9.02
C VAL A 32 -0.36 -12.11 8.65
N GLY A 33 -0.15 -13.34 9.12
CA GLY A 33 -1.05 -14.49 8.96
C GLY A 33 -2.11 -14.58 10.06
N LEU A 34 -3.16 -15.39 9.86
CA LEU A 34 -4.22 -15.63 10.86
C LEU A 34 -3.71 -16.38 12.11
N ASP A 35 -2.76 -17.27 11.90
CA ASP A 35 -1.97 -17.99 12.89
C ASP A 35 -1.01 -17.07 13.67
N ASN A 36 -0.52 -15.99 13.04
CA ASN A 36 0.39 -15.02 13.64
C ASN A 36 -0.30 -13.73 14.14
N THR A 37 -1.60 -13.56 13.90
CA THR A 37 -2.37 -12.38 14.42
C THR A 37 -2.43 -12.31 15.95
N GLY A 38 -2.12 -13.42 16.63
CA GLY A 38 -2.28 -13.56 18.07
C GLY A 38 -1.25 -12.83 18.92
N ASP A 39 -0.12 -12.40 18.35
CA ASP A 39 0.96 -11.83 19.16
C ASP A 39 1.23 -10.35 18.85
N LEU A 40 0.25 -9.52 19.25
CA LEU A 40 0.42 -8.06 19.32
C LEU A 40 1.62 -7.67 20.20
N GLU A 41 2.05 -8.52 21.13
CA GLU A 41 3.20 -8.29 21.99
C GLU A 41 4.50 -8.46 21.19
N PHE A 42 4.62 -9.54 20.42
CA PHE A 42 5.71 -9.73 19.46
C PHE A 42 5.84 -8.57 18.46
N LEU A 43 4.74 -8.11 17.86
CA LEU A 43 4.79 -6.96 16.94
C LEU A 43 5.24 -5.67 17.62
N LYS A 44 4.85 -5.46 18.88
CA LYS A 44 5.31 -4.29 19.65
C LYS A 44 6.81 -4.37 19.93
N ASP A 45 7.32 -5.54 20.30
CA ASP A 45 8.75 -5.73 20.54
C ASP A 45 9.54 -5.41 19.26
N LEU A 46 9.10 -5.90 18.10
CA LEU A 46 9.72 -5.59 16.82
C LEU A 46 9.73 -4.09 16.47
N ILE A 47 8.67 -3.37 16.83
CA ILE A 47 8.57 -1.91 16.61
C ILE A 47 9.51 -1.17 17.57
N ILE A 48 9.53 -1.54 18.85
CA ILE A 48 10.37 -0.92 19.89
C ILE A 48 11.86 -1.13 19.59
N GLU A 49 12.22 -2.32 19.12
CA GLU A 49 13.60 -2.68 18.75
C GLU A 49 14.03 -2.14 17.39
N GLU A 50 13.12 -1.47 16.65
CA GLU A 50 13.33 -1.05 15.25
C GLU A 50 13.76 -2.21 14.33
N SER A 51 13.41 -3.44 14.70
CA SER A 51 13.71 -4.67 13.97
C SER A 51 12.60 -5.04 12.98
N CYS A 52 11.60 -4.17 12.79
CA CYS A 52 10.67 -4.22 11.67
C CYS A 52 10.62 -2.93 10.86
N ARG A 53 10.28 -3.06 9.57
CA ARG A 53 10.07 -1.92 8.68
C ARG A 53 9.08 -2.22 7.57
N VAL A 54 8.52 -1.16 7.00
CA VAL A 54 7.61 -1.22 5.87
C VAL A 54 8.12 -0.29 4.77
N LYS A 55 8.03 -0.76 3.52
CA LYS A 55 8.40 0.03 2.35
C LYS A 55 7.29 1.04 2.06
N TYR A 56 7.67 2.29 1.81
CA TYR A 56 6.72 3.28 1.28
C TYR A 56 6.23 2.87 -0.10
N LEU A 57 4.95 3.11 -0.38
CA LEU A 57 4.31 2.81 -1.66
C LEU A 57 5.08 3.50 -2.80
N ASP A 58 5.43 2.71 -3.82
CA ASP A 58 5.98 3.23 -5.07
C ASP A 58 5.20 2.76 -6.30
N ARG A 59 5.76 3.09 -7.46
CA ARG A 59 5.14 2.77 -8.75
C ARG A 59 5.06 1.26 -8.96
N GLU A 60 6.16 0.57 -8.67
CA GLU A 60 6.29 -0.87 -8.85
C GLU A 60 5.26 -1.63 -8.02
N ASP A 61 4.95 -1.13 -6.82
CA ASP A 61 3.90 -1.69 -5.96
C ASP A 61 2.50 -1.57 -6.61
N ILE A 62 2.16 -0.40 -7.18
CA ILE A 62 0.89 -0.18 -7.89
C ILE A 62 0.80 -1.08 -9.13
N GLU A 63 1.89 -1.19 -9.89
CA GLU A 63 1.97 -2.05 -11.08
C GLU A 63 1.84 -3.53 -10.72
N SER A 64 2.39 -3.95 -9.57
CA SER A 64 2.24 -5.32 -9.07
C SER A 64 0.80 -5.70 -8.70
N LEU A 65 -0.10 -4.71 -8.52
CA LEU A 65 -1.53 -4.92 -8.31
C LEU A 65 -2.33 -4.97 -9.63
N GLY A 66 -1.65 -5.02 -10.78
CA GLY A 66 -2.25 -5.14 -12.10
C GLY A 66 -2.55 -3.81 -12.80
N PHE A 67 -2.31 -2.69 -12.14
CA PHE A 67 -2.47 -1.38 -12.76
C PHE A 67 -1.36 -1.11 -13.78
N VAL A 68 -1.72 -0.51 -14.91
CA VAL A 68 -0.77 -0.09 -15.94
C VAL A 68 -0.72 1.43 -16.06
N THR A 69 0.42 1.97 -16.47
CA THR A 69 0.53 3.42 -16.75
C THR A 69 -0.51 3.82 -17.82
N TYR A 70 -1.40 4.76 -17.50
CA TYR A 70 -2.54 5.09 -18.36
C TYR A 70 -2.28 6.26 -19.32
N MET A 71 -1.68 7.34 -18.83
CA MET A 71 -1.49 8.57 -19.60
C MET A 71 -0.04 9.04 -19.49
N LYS A 72 0.73 8.93 -20.57
CA LYS A 72 2.13 9.40 -20.58
C LYS A 72 2.26 10.90 -20.27
N SER A 73 1.26 11.70 -20.63
CA SER A 73 1.22 13.15 -20.36
C SER A 73 0.83 13.50 -18.92
N VAL A 74 0.16 12.59 -18.21
CA VAL A 74 -0.20 12.75 -16.79
C VAL A 74 0.71 11.81 -15.99
N LYS A 75 1.85 12.34 -15.56
CA LYS A 75 2.79 11.61 -14.72
C LYS A 75 2.04 11.02 -13.52
N ASP A 76 2.38 9.78 -13.19
CA ASP A 76 1.89 9.07 -12.01
C ASP A 76 0.36 8.81 -12.01
N SER A 77 -0.15 8.47 -13.19
CA SER A 77 -1.53 8.01 -13.43
C SER A 77 -1.56 6.57 -13.93
N PHE A 78 -2.33 5.73 -13.28
CA PHE A 78 -2.41 4.28 -13.52
C PHE A 78 -3.85 3.84 -13.71
N LYS A 79 -4.09 2.80 -14.53
CA LYS A 79 -5.43 2.28 -14.83
C LYS A 79 -5.48 0.77 -14.71
N LEU A 80 -6.60 0.27 -14.20
CA LEU A 80 -6.99 -1.14 -14.18
C LEU A 80 -8.48 -1.22 -14.50
N GLY A 81 -8.85 -1.75 -15.66
CA GLY A 81 -10.24 -1.76 -16.11
C GLY A 81 -10.83 -0.35 -16.18
N SER A 82 -11.94 -0.10 -15.49
CA SER A 82 -12.56 1.23 -15.34
C SER A 82 -11.98 2.04 -14.18
N THR A 83 -11.05 1.52 -13.39
CA THR A 83 -10.47 2.25 -12.25
C THR A 83 -9.21 3.00 -12.65
N VAL A 84 -9.08 4.25 -12.19
CA VAL A 84 -7.87 5.07 -12.37
C VAL A 84 -7.32 5.52 -11.01
N ILE A 85 -6.02 5.32 -10.79
CA ILE A 85 -5.27 5.86 -9.65
C ILE A 85 -4.44 7.05 -10.14
N ARG A 86 -4.49 8.17 -9.42
CA ARG A 86 -3.60 9.32 -9.65
C ARG A 86 -2.84 9.64 -8.36
N LEU A 87 -1.52 9.65 -8.45
CA LEU A 87 -0.67 10.11 -7.35
C LEU A 87 -0.54 11.63 -7.40
N LYS A 88 -0.76 12.25 -6.24
CA LYS A 88 -0.45 13.65 -5.95
C LYS A 88 0.60 13.68 -4.83
N VAL A 89 1.19 14.84 -4.59
CA VAL A 89 2.35 14.99 -3.70
C VAL A 89 2.14 14.33 -2.32
N GLU A 90 0.94 14.42 -1.76
CA GLU A 90 0.62 13.88 -0.43
C GLU A 90 -0.62 12.97 -0.41
N GLN A 91 -1.23 12.72 -1.57
CA GLN A 91 -2.53 12.08 -1.65
C GLN A 91 -2.64 11.18 -2.87
N ILE A 92 -3.39 10.10 -2.72
CA ILE A 92 -3.83 9.23 -3.79
C ILE A 92 -5.30 9.52 -4.06
N LEU A 93 -5.63 9.62 -5.34
CA LEU A 93 -7.00 9.73 -5.81
C LEU A 93 -7.34 8.46 -6.58
N ILE A 94 -8.45 7.81 -6.23
CA ILE A 94 -8.98 6.64 -6.94
C ILE A 94 -10.32 7.04 -7.54
N PHE A 95 -10.45 6.85 -8.85
CA PHE A 95 -11.65 7.17 -9.61
C PHE A 95 -12.19 5.93 -10.31
N ARG A 96 -13.50 5.91 -10.50
CA ARG A 96 -14.12 5.11 -11.55
C ARG A 96 -14.32 5.98 -12.78
N TYR A 97 -13.68 5.58 -13.87
CA TYR A 97 -13.73 6.20 -15.19
C TYR A 97 -14.81 5.52 -16.02
N ASP A 98 -15.70 6.32 -16.59
CA ASP A 98 -16.70 5.93 -17.56
C ASP A 98 -16.67 6.95 -18.70
N GLU A 99 -16.62 6.47 -19.94
CA GLU A 99 -16.49 7.32 -21.13
C GLU A 99 -17.69 8.25 -21.34
N TYR A 100 -18.82 7.93 -20.72
CA TYR A 100 -20.09 8.64 -20.93
C TYR A 100 -20.52 9.51 -19.75
N THR A 101 -19.82 9.44 -18.62
CA THR A 101 -20.21 10.14 -17.38
C THR A 101 -19.04 10.86 -16.73
N ILE A 102 -19.32 11.61 -15.66
CA ILE A 102 -18.29 12.29 -14.87
C ILE A 102 -17.58 11.24 -14.02
N ASP A 103 -16.24 11.27 -14.01
CA ASP A 103 -15.40 10.45 -13.14
C ASP A 103 -15.94 10.46 -11.70
N GLU A 104 -16.29 9.28 -11.19
CA GLU A 104 -16.73 9.10 -9.80
C GLU A 104 -15.50 9.01 -8.90
N LEU A 105 -15.34 9.94 -7.95
CA LEU A 105 -14.27 9.88 -6.96
C LEU A 105 -14.61 8.83 -5.90
N LEU A 106 -13.90 7.71 -5.90
CA LEU A 106 -14.10 6.61 -4.95
C LEU A 106 -13.30 6.80 -3.66
N PHE A 107 -12.10 7.37 -3.76
CA PHE A 107 -11.23 7.59 -2.60
C PHE A 107 -10.31 8.79 -2.81
N LYS A 108 -10.11 9.55 -1.73
CA LYS A 108 -9.10 10.60 -1.62
C LYS A 108 -8.49 10.54 -0.23
N GLY A 109 -7.19 10.33 -0.16
CA GLY A 109 -6.47 10.28 1.11
C GLY A 109 -5.00 9.97 0.93
N THR A 110 -4.27 9.88 2.03
CA THR A 110 -2.89 9.43 2.04
C THR A 110 -2.86 7.91 2.15
N ILE A 111 -1.96 7.27 1.41
CA ILE A 111 -1.70 5.82 1.50
C ILE A 111 -0.19 5.66 1.61
N LYS A 112 0.28 5.04 2.69
CA LYS A 112 1.71 4.95 3.01
C LYS A 112 2.38 3.79 2.29
N ASN A 113 1.70 2.65 2.16
CA ASN A 113 2.29 1.39 1.71
C ASN A 113 1.33 0.58 0.81
N LYS A 114 1.86 -0.51 0.23
CA LYS A 114 1.12 -1.40 -0.67
C LYS A 114 -0.04 -2.15 0.00
N SER A 115 0.14 -2.60 1.24
CA SER A 115 -0.88 -3.33 2.01
C SER A 115 -2.13 -2.47 2.23
N GLU A 116 -1.94 -1.20 2.56
CA GLU A 116 -3.01 -0.22 2.74
C GLU A 116 -3.75 0.03 1.41
N LEU A 117 -3.02 0.24 0.31
CA LEU A 117 -3.63 0.38 -1.02
C LEU A 117 -4.48 -0.85 -1.37
N LYS A 118 -3.92 -2.05 -1.21
CA LYS A 118 -4.59 -3.32 -1.49
C LYS A 118 -5.88 -3.47 -0.67
N ARG A 119 -5.86 -3.07 0.62
CA ARG A 119 -7.04 -3.08 1.49
C ARG A 119 -8.14 -2.15 0.98
N ILE A 120 -7.79 -0.92 0.60
CA ILE A 120 -8.74 0.07 0.05
C ILE A 120 -9.34 -0.45 -1.27
N LEU A 121 -8.52 -0.99 -2.17
CA LEU A 121 -9.00 -1.54 -3.44
C LEU A 121 -9.98 -2.71 -3.24
N LYS A 122 -9.75 -3.57 -2.26
CA LYS A 122 -10.70 -4.63 -1.87
C LYS A 122 -12.02 -4.05 -1.34
N GLN A 123 -11.95 -3.05 -0.45
CA GLN A 123 -13.16 -2.38 0.08
C GLN A 123 -14.01 -1.72 -1.02
N LEU A 124 -13.36 -1.25 -2.09
CA LEU A 124 -14.00 -0.67 -3.27
C LEU A 124 -14.44 -1.73 -4.32
N ASN A 125 -14.24 -3.02 -4.05
CA ASN A 125 -14.50 -4.14 -4.97
C ASN A 125 -13.77 -4.01 -6.32
N ILE A 126 -12.51 -3.58 -6.30
CA ILE A 126 -11.67 -3.44 -7.50
C ILE A 126 -10.79 -4.68 -7.70
N ILE A 127 -10.34 -5.31 -6.60
CA ILE A 127 -9.52 -6.53 -6.55
C ILE A 127 -9.99 -7.49 -5.46
#